data_AF-A0AAW3PW76-F1
#
_entry.id   AF-A0AAW3PW76-F1
#
_cell.length_a   1.000
_cell.length_b   1.000
_cell.length_c   1.000
_cell.angle_alpha   90.00
_cell.angle_beta   90.00
_cell.angle_gamma   90.00
#
_symmetry.space_group_name_H-M   'P 1'
#
loop_
_entity.id
_entity.type
_entity.pdbx_description
1 polymer ?
#
loop_
_entity_poly.entity_id
_entity_poly.type
_entity_poly.pdbx_seq_one_letter_code
_entity_poly.pdbx_strand_id
1 'polypeptide(L)' 'MSTTTIESAGYGVYNSTIDVTSQVAAAYQNGQRVFTASNQWGDPAPGERKYLYIFWTRNSESQSGVTGENDSHGVTLP' A
#
# COMPACT_ATOMS: atom_id res chain seq x y z
N MET A 1 -16.59 16.74 -1.44
CA MET A 1 -15.71 15.77 -0.74
C MET A 1 -15.20 14.82 -1.81
N SER A 2 -13.90 14.54 -1.87
CA SER A 2 -13.39 13.51 -2.79
C SER A 2 -13.59 12.15 -2.16
N THR A 3 -14.17 11.20 -2.90
CA THR A 3 -14.32 9.82 -2.42
C THR A 3 -13.10 9.01 -2.86
N THR A 4 -12.45 8.37 -1.90
CA THR A 4 -11.32 7.47 -2.16
C THR A 4 -11.62 6.07 -1.62
N THR A 5 -11.50 5.09 -2.51
CA THR A 5 -11.74 3.67 -2.22
C THR A 5 -10.47 2.88 -2.54
N ILE A 6 -10.00 2.09 -1.58
CA ILE A 6 -8.88 1.17 -1.80
C ILE A 6 -9.43 -0.04 -2.56
N GLU A 7 -8.91 -0.29 -3.76
CA GLU A 7 -9.36 -1.39 -4.62
C GLU A 7 -8.53 -2.65 -4.38
N SER A 8 -7.21 -2.50 -4.32
CA SER A 8 -6.28 -3.58 -3.98
C SER A 8 -4.96 -3.04 -3.46
N ALA A 9 -4.30 -3.82 -2.61
CA ALA A 9 -2.93 -3.56 -2.20
C ALA A 9 -2.18 -4.87 -1.99
N GLY A 10 -0.89 -4.86 -2.31
CA GLY A 10 -0.02 -6.00 -2.03
C GLY A 10 1.34 -5.55 -1.55
N TYR A 11 1.98 -6.45 -0.81
CA TYR A 11 3.28 -6.21 -0.22
C TYR A 11 4.18 -7.42 -0.43
N GLY A 12 5.37 -7.20 -0.97
CA GLY A 12 6.32 -8.27 -1.23
C GLY A 12 7.28 -7.99 -2.37
N VAL A 13 7.86 -9.05 -2.93
CA VAL A 13 8.81 -8.99 -4.04
C VAL A 13 8.75 -10.28 -4.86
N TYR A 14 8.90 -10.17 -6.17
CA TYR A 14 8.78 -11.29 -7.11
C TYR A 14 7.48 -12.11 -6.86
N ASN A 15 7.62 -13.42 -6.64
CA ASN A 15 6.50 -14.33 -6.39
C ASN A 15 6.15 -14.44 -4.89
N SER A 16 6.85 -13.71 -4.03
CA SER A 16 6.65 -13.69 -2.58
C SER A 16 5.92 -12.41 -2.18
N THR A 17 4.61 -12.40 -2.45
CA THR A 17 3.75 -11.22 -2.23
C THR A 17 2.47 -11.63 -1.52
N ILE A 18 2.07 -10.84 -0.53
CA ILE A 18 0.84 -11.03 0.25
C ILE A 18 -0.16 -9.92 -0.06
N ASP A 19 -1.44 -10.27 -0.01
CA ASP A 19 -2.54 -9.30 -0.10
C ASP A 19 -2.67 -8.56 1.23
N VAL A 20 -2.58 -7.23 1.16
CA VAL A 20 -2.66 -6.33 2.32
C VAL A 20 -3.78 -5.30 2.16
N THR A 21 -4.71 -5.55 1.24
CA THR A 21 -5.82 -4.65 0.88
C THR A 21 -6.64 -4.27 2.12
N SER A 22 -7.03 -5.24 2.94
CA SER A 22 -7.83 -5.02 4.14
C SER A 22 -7.08 -4.19 5.19
N GLN A 23 -5.77 -4.43 5.36
CA GLN A 23 -4.93 -3.68 6.29
C GLN A 23 -4.79 -2.21 5.83
N VAL A 24 -4.49 -1.98 4.55
CA VAL A 24 -4.38 -0.64 3.97
C VAL A 24 -5.71 0.11 4.06
N ALA A 25 -6.83 -0.54 3.73
CA ALA A 25 -8.16 0.06 3.85
C ALA A 25 -8.50 0.44 5.30
N ALA A 26 -8.22 -0.43 6.26
CA ALA A 26 -8.42 -0.14 7.68
C ALA A 26 -7.54 1.02 8.16
N ALA A 27 -6.26 1.06 7.79
CA ALA A 27 -5.37 2.17 8.16
C ALA A 27 -5.84 3.51 7.53
N TYR A 28 -6.29 3.48 6.27
CA TYR A 28 -6.85 4.66 5.60
C TYR A 28 -8.09 5.20 6.32
N GLN A 29 -9.01 4.29 6.69
CA GLN A 29 -10.20 4.62 7.48
C GLN A 29 -9.86 5.19 8.86
N ASN A 30 -8.76 4.74 9.46
CA ASN A 30 -8.23 5.26 10.73
C ASN A 30 -7.44 6.58 10.58
N GLY A 31 -7.41 7.18 9.40
CA GLY A 31 -6.79 8.50 9.16
C GLY A 31 -5.36 8.46 8.64
N GLN A 32 -4.78 7.28 8.41
CA GLN A 32 -3.48 7.18 7.75
C GLN A 32 -3.58 7.68 6.31
N ARG A 33 -2.60 8.48 5.88
CA ARG A 33 -2.52 9.03 4.52
C ARG A 33 -1.22 8.69 3.81
N VAL A 34 -0.15 8.46 4.56
CA VAL A 34 1.16 8.06 4.03
C VAL A 34 1.39 6.59 4.38
N PHE A 35 1.64 5.78 3.35
CA PHE A 35 1.82 4.34 3.47
C PHE A 35 3.24 3.98 3.03
N THR A 36 4.07 3.53 3.97
CA THR A 36 5.45 3.12 3.70
C THR A 36 5.53 1.60 3.59
N ALA A 37 6.47 1.12 2.77
CA ALA A 37 6.81 -0.29 2.72
C ALA A 37 7.65 -0.65 3.96
N SER A 38 7.10 -1.52 4.81
CA SER A 38 7.80 -2.10 5.96
C SER A 38 7.11 -3.39 6.40
N ASN A 39 7.81 -4.18 7.23
CA ASN A 39 7.31 -5.43 7.79
C ASN A 39 6.02 -5.31 8.65
N GLN A 40 5.49 -4.09 8.85
CA GLN A 40 4.17 -3.90 9.48
C GLN A 40 3.03 -4.58 8.71
N TRP A 41 3.22 -4.79 7.40
CA TRP A 41 2.25 -5.48 6.54
C TRP A 41 2.43 -7.01 6.55
N GLY A 42 3.46 -7.53 7.22
CA GLY A 42 3.93 -8.92 7.17
C GLY A 42 5.34 -9.02 6.56
N ASP A 43 5.92 -10.23 6.50
CA ASP A 43 7.22 -10.45 5.85
C ASP A 43 7.19 -11.68 4.92
N PRO A 44 6.73 -11.51 3.67
CA PRO A 44 6.65 -12.61 2.70
C PRO A 44 8.01 -13.03 2.12
N ALA A 45 9.05 -12.21 2.25
CA ALA A 45 10.36 -12.45 1.67
C ALA A 45 11.47 -11.96 2.62
N PRO A 46 11.79 -12.75 3.66
CA PRO A 46 12.83 -12.37 4.63
C PRO A 46 14.19 -12.18 3.96
N GLY A 47 14.87 -11.08 4.30
CA GLY A 47 16.18 -10.73 3.74
C GLY A 47 16.13 -10.05 2.37
N GLU A 48 14.97 -10.00 1.72
CA GLU A 48 14.77 -9.32 0.45
C GLU A 48 14.07 -7.97 0.64
N ARG A 49 14.40 -7.02 -0.23
CA ARG A 49 13.75 -5.71 -0.27
C ARG A 49 12.35 -5.87 -0.87
N LYS A 50 11.33 -5.54 -0.08
CA LYS A 50 9.92 -5.62 -0.48
C LYS A 50 9.36 -4.28 -0.93
N TYR A 51 8.24 -4.33 -1.63
CA TYR A 51 7.54 -3.17 -2.17
C TYR A 51 6.07 -3.24 -1.77
N LEU A 52 5.52 -2.08 -1.40
CA LEU A 52 4.09 -1.88 -1.21
C LEU A 52 3.54 -1.23 -2.46
N TYR A 53 2.52 -1.82 -3.06
CA TYR A 53 1.76 -1.23 -4.15
C TYR A 53 0.29 -1.11 -3.74
N ILE A 54 -0.31 0.03 -4.07
CA ILE A 54 -1.70 0.33 -3.71
C ILE A 54 -2.39 0.83 -4.97
N PHE A 55 -3.55 0.26 -5.27
CA PHE A 55 -4.48 0.72 -6.29
C PHE A 55 -5.71 1.26 -5.59
N TRP A 56 -6.12 2.47 -5.97
CA TRP A 56 -7.31 3.10 -5.40
C TRP A 56 -8.06 3.88 -6.47
N THR A 57 -9.35 4.08 -6.26
CA THR A 57 -10.15 4.97 -7.09
C THR A 57 -10.36 6.29 -6.36
N ARG A 58 -10.16 7.41 -7.04
CA ARG A 58 -10.43 8.76 -6.55
C ARG A 58 -11.40 9.46 -7.50
N ASN A 59 -12.59 9.80 -7.04
CA ASN A 59 -13.63 10.44 -7.88
C ASN A 59 -13.87 9.71 -9.22
N SER A 60 -13.92 8.38 -9.19
CA SER A 60 -14.05 7.49 -10.37
C SER A 60 -12.82 7.38 -11.27
N GLU A 61 -11.69 7.98 -10.89
CA GLU A 61 -10.41 7.80 -11.58
C GLU A 61 -9.56 6.75 -10.86
N SER A 62 -9.11 5.73 -11.59
CA SER A 62 -8.15 4.76 -11.07
C SER A 62 -6.79 5.42 -10.89
N GLN A 63 -6.18 5.15 -9.75
CA GLN A 63 -4.88 5.65 -9.34
C GLN A 63 -4.06 4.48 -8.80
N SER A 64 -2.74 4.65 -8.82
CA SER A 64 -1.83 3.68 -8.22
C SER A 64 -0.60 4.36 -7.66
N GLY A 65 0.07 3.66 -6.75
CA GLY A 65 1.30 4.11 -6.14
C GLY A 65 2.11 2.92 -5.66
N VAL A 66 3.42 3.05 -5.72
CA VAL A 66 4.37 2.05 -5.27
C VAL A 66 5.46 2.71 -4.44
N THR A 67 5.88 2.05 -3.38
CA THR A 67 7.04 2.43 -2.58
C THR A 67 7.80 1.19 -2.16
N GLY A 68 9.11 1.28 -2.09
CA GLY A 68 9.98 0.17 -1.65
C GLY A 68 10.40 0.35 -0.20
N GLU A 69 10.76 -0.73 0.48
CA GLU A 69 11.44 -0.60 1.77
C GLU A 69 12.66 0.33 1.64
N ASN A 70 12.96 1.09 2.70
CA ASN A 70 13.98 2.15 2.73
C ASN A 70 13.67 3.42 1.91
N ASP A 71 12.45 3.56 1.37
CA ASP A 71 11.97 4.83 0.81
C ASP A 71 11.25 5.64 1.89
N SER A 72 11.63 6.91 2.05
CA SER A 72 11.07 7.83 3.03
C SER A 72 9.77 8.50 2.59
N HIS A 73 9.41 8.46 1.30
CA HIS A 73 8.23 9.18 0.80
C HIS A 73 6.93 8.40 1.01
N GLY A 74 6.96 7.08 0.77
CA GLY A 74 5.76 6.25 0.79
C GLY A 74 4.77 6.56 -0.33
N VAL A 75 3.61 5.90 -0.30
CA VAL A 75 2.45 6.21 -1.14
C VAL A 75 1.53 7.15 -0.37
N THR A 76 1.20 8.30 -0.94
CA THR A 76 0.29 9.29 -0.32
C THR A 76 -1.09 9.22 -0.95
N LEU A 77 -2.09 8.94 -0.11
CA LEU A 77 -3.50 8.95 -0.49
C LEU A 77 -4.17 10.26 -0.01
N PRO A 78 -5.19 10.76 -0.73
CA PRO A 78 -5.88 12.01 -0.40
C PRO A 78 -6.78 11.90 0.85
#